data_AF-A0A023J7J9-F1
#
_entry.id   AF-A0A023J7J9-F1
#
_cell.length_a   1.000
_cell.length_b   1.000
_cell.length_c   1.000
_cell.angle_alpha   90.00
_cell.angle_beta   90.00
_cell.angle_gamma   90.00
#
_symmetry.space_group_name_H-M   'P 1'
#
loop_
_entity.id
_entity.type
_entity.pdbx_description
1 polymer ?
#
loop_
_entity_poly.entity_id
_entity_poly.type
_entity_poly.pdbx_seq_one_letter_code
_entity_poly.pdbx_strand_id
1 'polypeptide(L)'
;YFYTGVSDPGPDMPAFAAVSYVDNQQILHYDSETRREVPRGDWVQGAVDPDFWDAETRSLQGWQQGFGVNLGTLQQRYNQSQT
;
A
#
# COMPACT_ATOMS: atom_id res chain seq x y z
N TYR A 1 4.68 -9.66 -1.40
CA TYR A 1 3.98 -8.37 -1.52
C TYR A 1 2.51 -8.61 -1.76
N PHE A 2 1.66 -7.97 -0.96
CA PHE A 2 0.22 -7.89 -1.14
C PHE A 2 -0.16 -6.41 -1.23
N TYR A 3 -1.03 -6.08 -2.18
CA TYR A 3 -1.62 -4.76 -2.35
C TYR A 3 -3.11 -4.86 -2.11
N THR A 4 -3.63 -4.02 -1.24
CA THR A 4 -5.06 -3.91 -0.97
C THR A 4 -5.48 -2.50 -1.34
N GLY A 5 -6.52 -2.39 -2.17
CA GLY A 5 -7.18 -1.12 -2.47
C GLY A 5 -8.66 -1.23 -2.16
N VAL A 6 -9.21 -0.19 -1.52
CA VAL A 6 -10.60 -0.15 -1.06
C VAL A 6 -11.23 1.14 -1.57
N SER A 7 -12.35 1.03 -2.28
CA SER A 7 -13.01 2.20 -2.89
C SER A 7 -13.79 3.03 -1.88
N ASP A 8 -14.30 2.40 -0.82
CA ASP A 8 -15.00 3.05 0.30
C ASP A 8 -14.45 2.49 1.63
N PRO A 9 -13.32 3.02 2.12
CA PRO A 9 -12.70 2.55 3.35
C PRO A 9 -13.49 2.95 4.60
N GLY A 10 -13.58 2.04 5.57
CA GLY A 10 -14.07 2.36 6.92
C GLY A 10 -13.07 3.21 7.72
N PRO A 11 -13.46 3.69 8.92
CA PRO A 11 -12.64 4.62 9.73
C PRO A 11 -11.24 4.13 10.10
N ASP A 12 -11.05 2.81 10.22
CA ASP A 12 -9.78 2.19 10.64
C ASP A 12 -9.08 1.44 9.48
N MET A 13 -9.46 1.72 8.23
CA MET A 13 -8.94 1.03 7.06
C MET A 13 -8.38 2.04 6.06
N PRO A 14 -7.12 1.95 5.64
CA PRO A 14 -6.61 2.82 4.60
C PRO A 14 -7.23 2.46 3.24
N ALA A 15 -7.46 3.47 2.40
CA ALA A 15 -7.91 3.27 1.03
C ALA A 15 -6.93 2.42 0.20
N PHE A 16 -5.64 2.43 0.57
CA PHE A 16 -4.62 1.56 -0.02
C PHE A 16 -3.59 1.14 1.02
N ALA A 17 -3.17 -0.12 0.96
CA ALA A 17 -2.07 -0.64 1.75
C ALA A 17 -1.21 -1.61 0.93
N ALA A 18 0.10 -1.60 1.19
CA ALA A 18 1.04 -2.60 0.69
C ALA A 18 1.76 -3.25 1.86
N VAL A 19 1.76 -4.58 1.90
CA VAL A 19 2.40 -5.34 2.98
C VAL A 19 3.23 -6.49 2.41
N SER A 20 4.32 -6.82 3.08
CA SER A 20 5.16 -7.96 2.72
C SER A 20 5.49 -8.82 3.91
N TYR A 21 5.61 -10.12 3.62
CA TYR A 21 5.88 -11.16 4.58
C TYR A 21 7.04 -12.03 4.10
N VAL A 22 7.84 -12.51 5.05
CA VAL A 22 8.80 -13.60 4.89
C VAL A 22 8.53 -14.57 6.04
N ASP A 23 8.29 -15.85 5.72
CA ASP A 23 8.04 -16.92 6.70
C ASP A 23 7.10 -16.51 7.85
N ASN A 24 5.92 -15.98 7.49
CA ASN A 24 4.86 -15.51 8.38
C ASN A 24 5.15 -14.23 9.20
N GLN A 25 6.33 -13.65 9.07
CA GLN A 25 6.65 -12.36 9.69
C GLN A 25 6.35 -11.22 8.72
N GLN A 26 5.56 -10.23 9.13
CA GLN A 26 5.42 -8.99 8.36
C GLN A 26 6.73 -8.20 8.45
N ILE A 27 7.30 -7.89 7.30
CA ILE A 27 8.60 -7.24 7.19
C ILE A 27 8.50 -5.79 6.74
N LEU A 28 7.46 -5.45 6.00
CA LEU A 28 7.24 -4.11 5.43
C LEU A 28 5.77 -3.73 5.48
N HIS A 29 5.52 -2.43 5.61
CA HIS A 29 4.18 -1.85 5.65
C HIS A 29 4.16 -0.46 5.02
N TYR A 30 3.20 -0.24 4.13
CA TYR A 30 2.79 1.05 3.61
C TYR A 30 1.27 1.17 3.69
N ASP A 31 0.79 2.36 4.00
CA ASP A 31 -0.63 2.72 3.87
C ASP A 31 -0.81 4.14 3.29
N SER A 32 -2.01 4.39 2.78
CA SER A 32 -2.38 5.66 2.16
C SER A 32 -2.46 6.85 3.12
N GLU A 33 -2.42 6.61 4.44
CA GLU A 33 -2.50 7.64 5.47
C GLU A 33 -1.12 8.21 5.78
N THR A 34 -0.18 7.34 6.11
CA THR A 34 1.22 7.67 6.40
C THR A 34 2.03 7.92 5.14
N ARG A 35 1.64 7.30 4.02
CA ARG A 35 2.24 7.42 2.69
C ARG A 35 3.75 7.17 2.68
N ARG A 36 4.22 6.26 3.53
CA ARG A 36 5.63 5.91 3.71
C ARG A 36 5.80 4.40 3.85
N GLU A 37 6.82 3.85 3.20
CA GLU A 37 7.24 2.46 3.42
C GLU A 37 7.99 2.39 4.75
N VAL A 38 7.54 1.50 5.64
CA VAL A 38 8.10 1.33 6.99
C VAL A 38 8.53 -0.12 7.19
N PRO A 39 9.81 -0.37 7.55
CA PRO A 39 10.25 -1.68 7.96
C PRO A 39 9.60 -2.08 9.29
N ARG A 40 9.06 -3.29 9.34
CA ARG A 40 8.41 -3.88 10.52
C ARG A 40 9.21 -5.04 11.12
N GLY A 41 10.09 -5.67 10.34
CA GLY A 41 10.97 -6.72 10.83
C GLY A 41 12.29 -6.17 11.37
N ASP A 42 12.70 -6.61 12.56
CA ASP A 42 13.94 -6.14 13.22
C ASP A 42 15.18 -6.30 12.33
N TRP A 43 15.27 -7.41 11.59
CA TRP A 43 16.40 -7.71 10.71
C TRP A 43 16.38 -6.92 9.40
N VAL A 44 15.27 -6.23 9.09
CA VAL A 44 15.14 -5.35 7.90
C VAL A 44 15.63 -3.96 8.24
N GLN A 45 15.49 -3.54 9.50
CA GLN A 45 15.91 -2.23 9.93
C GLN A 45 17.43 -2.09 9.79
N GLY A 46 17.87 -1.14 8.95
CA GLY A 46 19.29 -0.94 8.66
C GLY A 46 19.93 -1.99 7.74
N ALA A 47 19.14 -2.89 7.15
CA ALA A 47 19.64 -3.87 6.16
C ALA A 47 19.96 -3.22 4.81
N VAL A 48 19.40 -2.04 4.54
CA VAL A 48 19.55 -1.28 3.28
C VAL A 48 19.72 0.20 3.57
N ASP A 49 20.28 0.91 2.59
CA ASP A 49 20.52 2.34 2.68
C ASP A 49 19.22 3.15 2.74
N PRO A 50 19.19 4.32 3.42
CA PRO A 50 18.01 5.18 3.50
C PRO A 50 17.40 5.54 2.15
N ASP A 51 18.23 5.74 1.12
CA ASP A 51 17.79 6.09 -0.24
C ASP A 51 16.92 5.02 -0.88
N PHE A 52 17.11 3.75 -0.51
CA PHE A 52 16.25 2.65 -0.96
C PHE A 52 14.81 2.84 -0.48
N TRP A 53 14.62 3.18 0.80
CA TRP A 53 13.29 3.39 1.38
C TRP A 53 12.54 4.56 0.76
N ASP A 54 13.27 5.62 0.41
CA ASP A 54 12.69 6.78 -0.28
C ASP A 54 12.29 6.46 -1.73
N ALA A 55 13.03 5.57 -2.41
CA ALA A 55 12.66 5.08 -3.73
C ALA A 55 11.42 4.17 -3.68
N GLU A 56 11.40 3.20 -2.77
CA GLU A 56 10.24 2.31 -2.56
C GLU A 56 8.99 3.09 -2.16
N THR A 57 9.12 4.07 -1.26
CA THR A 57 8.02 4.95 -0.87
C THR A 57 7.42 5.68 -2.09
N ARG A 58 8.27 6.24 -2.96
CA ARG A 58 7.81 6.92 -4.19
C ARG A 58 7.11 5.96 -5.15
N SER A 59 7.63 4.75 -5.30
CA SER A 59 6.99 3.69 -6.11
C SER A 59 5.59 3.37 -5.59
N LEU A 60 5.45 3.17 -4.27
CA LEU A 60 4.19 2.84 -3.63
C LEU A 60 3.16 3.98 -3.68
N GLN A 61 3.60 5.23 -3.63
CA GLN A 61 2.73 6.38 -3.89
C GLN A 61 2.17 6.36 -5.33
N GLY A 62 2.97 5.92 -6.31
CA GLY A 62 2.51 5.68 -7.67
C GLY A 62 1.49 4.54 -7.76
N TRP A 63 1.76 3.42 -7.07
CA TRP A 63 0.81 2.30 -6.98
C TRP A 63 -0.52 2.70 -6.33
N GLN A 64 -0.48 3.47 -5.25
CA GLN A 64 -1.69 4.00 -4.60
C GLN A 64 -2.57 4.76 -5.60
N GLN A 65 -2.00 5.66 -6.40
CA GLN A 65 -2.74 6.41 -7.42
C GLN A 65 -3.31 5.47 -8.49
N GLY A 66 -2.49 4.54 -8.99
CA GLY A 66 -2.90 3.58 -10.00
C GLY A 66 -4.07 2.69 -9.54
N PHE A 67 -4.02 2.22 -8.28
CA PHE A 67 -5.11 1.45 -7.68
C PHE A 67 -6.39 2.28 -7.56
N GLY A 68 -6.32 3.55 -7.16
CA GLY A 68 -7.49 4.44 -7.14
C GLY A 68 -8.17 4.55 -8.51
N VAL A 69 -7.39 4.76 -9.58
CA VAL A 69 -7.91 4.83 -10.96
C VAL A 69 -8.51 3.48 -11.40
N ASN A 70 -7.83 2.38 -11.07
CA ASN A 70 -8.29 1.04 -11.42
C ASN A 70 -9.60 0.70 -10.71
N LEU A 71 -9.74 1.02 -9.42
CA LEU A 71 -10.97 0.79 -8.68
C LEU A 71 -12.14 1.58 -9.26
N GLY A 72 -11.95 2.87 -9.57
CA GLY A 72 -12.98 3.67 -10.24
C GLY A 72 -13.38 3.09 -11.61
N THR A 73 -12.41 2.59 -12.38
CA THR A 73 -12.66 1.92 -13.66
C THR A 73 -13.46 0.62 -13.48
N LEU A 74 -13.12 -0.18 -12.46
CA LEU A 74 -13.81 -1.44 -12.18
C LEU A 74 -15.24 -1.18 -11.70
N GLN A 75 -15.46 -0.22 -10.81
CA GLN A 75 -16.81 0.16 -10.35
C GLN A 75 -17.72 0.53 -11.53
N GLN A 76 -17.22 1.34 -12.47
CA GLN A 76 -17.96 1.69 -13.68
C GLN A 76 -18.29 0.45 -14.53
N ARG A 77 -17.32 -0.43 -14.76
CA ARG A 77 -17.51 -1.65 -15.56
C ARG A 77 -18.50 -2.64 -14.93
N TYR A 78 -18.56 -2.68 -13.60
CA TYR A 78 -19.49 -3.53 -12.87
C TYR A 78 -20.83 -2.85 -12.57
N ASN A 79 -21.09 -1.65 -13.09
CA ASN A 79 -22.29 -0.85 -12.81
C ASN A 79 -22.54 -0.66 -11.30
N GLN A 80 -21.46 -0.51 -10.52
CA GLN A 80 -21.53 -0.20 -9.11
C GLN A 80 -21.61 1.31 -8.92
N SER A 81 -22.54 1.78 -8.08
CA SER A 81 -22.63 3.18 -7.69
C SER A 81 -21.48 3.56 -6.77
N GLN A 82 -20.96 4.78 -6.92
CA GLN A 82 -20.17 5.40 -5.86
C GLN A 82 -21.11 5.60 -4.67
N THR A 83 -20.67 5.17 -3.48
CA THR A 83 -21.43 5.31 -2.24
C THR A 83 -21.05 6.64 -1.58
#